data_AF-A4I7P8-F1
#
_entry.id   AF-A4I7P8-F1
#
_cell.length_a   1.000
_cell.length_b   1.000
_cell.length_c   1.000
_cell.angle_alpha   90.00
_cell.angle_beta   90.00
_cell.angle_gamma   90.00
#
_symmetry.space_group_name_H-M   'P 1'
#
loop_
_entity.id
_entity.type
_entity.pdbx_description
1 polymer ?
#
loop_
_entity_poly.entity_id
_entity_poly.type
_entity_poly.pdbx_seq_one_letter_code
_entity_poly.pdbx_strand_id
1 'polypeptide(L)'
;MPPLAQLCALALQYRCDLSQETDQNIRSCFHSSRVPSISLWDYVRRFAKYSVCSEECFILAMVLMDRYVCKTRIPITLRNVHRLYITAMTLSVKLRDDSYYSNAYYASIGGVVNAELNVLELELLDIVQWFTWVEKSVYDAYVARLEALFGDAMPKRLVASPTK
;
A
#
# COMPACT_ATOMS: atom_id res chain seq x y z
N MET A 1 14.63 -1.65 -2.49
CA MET A 1 13.34 -1.17 -1.94
C MET A 1 13.67 -0.40 -0.67
N PRO A 2 13.11 0.80 -0.47
CA PRO A 2 13.31 1.59 0.75
C PRO A 2 12.87 0.83 2.02
N PRO A 3 13.45 1.12 3.20
CA PRO A 3 13.05 0.50 4.47
C PRO A 3 11.53 0.49 4.76
N LEU A 4 10.83 1.62 4.72
CA LEU A 4 9.40 1.71 5.01
C LEU A 4 8.57 0.93 4.00
N ALA A 5 8.98 0.88 2.73
CA ALA A 5 8.35 0.04 1.73
C ALA A 5 8.48 -1.46 2.07
N GLN A 6 9.60 -1.90 2.64
CA GLN A 6 9.77 -3.27 3.13
C GLN A 6 8.87 -3.58 4.31
N LEU A 7 8.78 -2.66 5.28
CA LEU A 7 7.87 -2.80 6.41
C LEU A 7 6.40 -2.88 5.97
N CYS A 8 5.99 -2.03 5.04
CA CYS A 8 4.63 -2.06 4.48
C CYS A 8 4.36 -3.38 3.76
N ALA A 9 5.31 -3.91 2.98
CA ALA A 9 5.15 -5.20 2.30
C ALA A 9 4.91 -6.36 3.29
N LEU A 10 5.69 -6.41 4.39
CA LEU A 10 5.52 -7.42 5.43
C LEU A 10 4.19 -7.25 6.18
N ALA A 11 3.82 -6.01 6.50
CA ALA A 11 2.56 -5.71 7.17
C ALA A 11 1.33 -6.08 6.32
N LEU A 12 1.37 -5.81 5.02
CA LEU A 12 0.29 -6.20 4.10
C LEU A 12 0.14 -7.73 4.02
N GLN A 13 1.26 -8.45 3.94
CA GLN A 13 1.26 -9.91 3.95
C GLN A 13 0.66 -10.46 5.23
N TYR A 14 1.14 -9.99 6.39
CA TYR A 14 0.63 -10.38 7.69
C TYR A 14 -0.88 -10.14 7.83
N ARG A 15 -1.39 -8.99 7.37
CA ARG A 15 -2.84 -8.69 7.40
C ARG A 15 -3.66 -9.59 6.50
N CYS A 16 -3.14 -9.94 5.32
CA CYS A 16 -3.79 -10.89 4.43
C CYS A 16 -3.85 -12.28 5.04
N ASP A 17 -2.79 -12.70 5.74
CA ASP A 17 -2.72 -13.99 6.41
C ASP A 17 -3.71 -14.10 7.57
N LEU A 18 -3.87 -13.03 8.37
CA LEU A 18 -4.91 -12.96 9.40
C LEU A 18 -6.33 -12.96 8.85
N SER A 19 -6.53 -12.59 7.58
CA SER A 19 -7.85 -12.44 6.97
C SER A 19 -8.24 -13.61 6.07
N GLN A 20 -7.45 -14.70 6.04
CA GLN A 20 -7.70 -15.87 5.19
C GLN A 20 -9.06 -16.52 5.44
N GLU A 21 -9.57 -16.43 6.67
CA GLU A 21 -10.85 -17.02 7.10
C GLU A 21 -12.08 -16.14 6.80
N THR A 22 -11.91 -14.94 6.23
CA THR A 22 -13.05 -14.03 6.02
C THR A 22 -13.95 -14.48 4.87
N ASP A 23 -15.26 -14.35 5.09
CA ASP A 23 -16.35 -14.75 4.19
C ASP A 23 -16.15 -14.24 2.74
N GLN A 24 -16.16 -15.18 1.78
CA GLN A 24 -16.03 -14.94 0.34
C GLN A 24 -17.17 -14.09 -0.25
N ASN A 25 -18.22 -13.85 0.54
CA ASN A 25 -19.40 -13.09 0.13
C ASN A 25 -19.22 -11.57 0.21
N ILE A 26 -18.25 -11.05 0.98
CA ILE A 26 -18.02 -9.61 1.06
C ILE A 26 -17.28 -9.14 -0.19
N ARG A 27 -17.89 -8.22 -0.95
CA ARG A 27 -17.29 -7.61 -2.15
C ARG A 27 -17.27 -6.10 -2.05
N SER A 28 -16.23 -5.51 -2.60
CA SER A 28 -16.06 -4.08 -2.81
C SER A 28 -15.44 -3.83 -4.18
N CYS A 29 -15.42 -2.58 -4.65
CA CYS A 29 -14.74 -2.18 -5.89
C CYS A 29 -13.25 -2.55 -5.92
N PHE A 30 -12.63 -2.74 -4.74
CA PHE A 30 -11.23 -3.18 -4.62
C PHE A 30 -11.03 -4.70 -4.78
N HIS A 31 -12.07 -5.53 -4.77
CA HIS A 31 -11.90 -6.99 -4.92
C HIS A 31 -11.64 -7.38 -6.38
N SER A 32 -10.57 -8.15 -6.59
CA SER A 32 -10.23 -8.78 -7.86
C SER A 32 -10.99 -10.10 -8.04
N SER A 33 -11.32 -10.45 -9.29
CA SER A 33 -11.96 -11.72 -9.63
C SER A 33 -11.11 -12.94 -9.24
N ARG A 34 -9.79 -12.81 -9.35
CA ARG A 34 -8.79 -13.81 -8.94
C ARG A 34 -7.69 -13.14 -8.10
N VAL A 35 -7.13 -13.89 -7.16
CA VAL A 35 -5.92 -13.49 -6.44
C VAL A 35 -4.76 -13.33 -7.43
N PRO A 36 -4.10 -12.17 -7.50
CA PRO A 36 -2.92 -11.98 -8.36
C PRO A 36 -1.77 -12.94 -7.99
N SER A 37 -1.01 -13.40 -8.99
CA SER A 37 0.14 -14.30 -8.78
C SER A 37 1.39 -13.59 -8.26
N ILE A 38 1.46 -12.26 -8.36
CA ILE A 38 2.59 -11.47 -7.86
C ILE A 38 2.53 -11.39 -6.33
N SER A 39 3.66 -11.68 -5.69
CA SER A 39 3.80 -11.53 -4.25
C SER A 39 3.62 -10.07 -3.83
N LEU A 40 3.12 -9.82 -2.61
CA LEU A 40 3.00 -8.46 -2.09
C LEU A 40 4.36 -7.77 -2.01
N TRP A 41 5.40 -8.52 -1.66
CA TRP A 41 6.77 -8.03 -1.64
C TRP A 41 7.24 -7.52 -3.00
N ASP A 42 7.03 -8.29 -4.07
CA ASP A 42 7.43 -7.89 -5.41
C ASP A 42 6.54 -6.78 -5.98
N TYR A 43 5.26 -6.75 -5.61
CA TYR A 43 4.35 -5.69 -5.99
C TYR A 43 4.75 -4.34 -5.37
N VAL A 44 5.03 -4.31 -4.07
CA VAL A 44 5.52 -3.10 -3.38
C VAL A 44 6.90 -2.70 -3.90
N ARG A 45 7.80 -3.67 -4.14
CA ARG A 45 9.11 -3.43 -4.75
C ARG A 45 9.01 -2.81 -6.13
N ARG A 46 8.09 -3.31 -6.96
CA ARG A 46 7.79 -2.76 -8.28
C ARG A 46 7.32 -1.32 -8.15
N PHE A 47 6.36 -1.04 -7.26
CA PHE A 47 5.90 0.33 -7.04
C PHE A 47 7.05 1.25 -6.64
N ALA A 48 7.80 0.90 -5.59
CA ALA A 48 8.93 1.70 -5.10
C ALA A 48 10.03 1.94 -6.14
N LYS A 49 10.21 1.03 -7.10
CA LYS A 49 11.20 1.18 -8.18
C LYS A 49 10.76 2.21 -9.22
N TYR A 50 9.47 2.25 -9.56
CA TYR A 50 8.96 3.00 -10.70
C TYR A 50 8.21 4.28 -10.31
N SER A 51 7.71 4.40 -9.09
CA SER A 51 6.97 5.59 -8.65
C SER A 51 7.83 6.83 -8.44
N VAL A 52 9.12 6.65 -8.14
CA VAL A 52 10.07 7.73 -7.78
C VAL A 52 9.51 8.64 -6.67
N CYS A 53 8.71 8.08 -5.76
CA CYS A 53 8.05 8.82 -4.69
C CYS A 53 8.88 8.86 -3.40
N SER A 54 8.51 9.77 -2.52
CA SER A 54 9.04 9.85 -1.15
C SER A 54 8.71 8.58 -0.35
N GLU A 55 9.54 8.28 0.65
CA GLU A 55 9.38 7.08 1.47
C GLU A 55 8.18 7.20 2.43
N GLU A 56 7.81 8.43 2.76
CA GLU A 56 6.65 8.81 3.55
C GLU A 56 5.33 8.30 2.93
N CYS A 57 5.27 8.26 1.59
CA CYS A 57 4.09 7.81 0.85
C CYS A 57 3.67 6.38 1.22
N PHE A 58 4.62 5.51 1.55
CA PHE A 58 4.33 4.12 1.93
C PHE A 58 3.55 4.03 3.24
N ILE A 59 3.87 4.88 4.21
CA ILE A 59 3.18 4.94 5.50
C ILE A 59 1.79 5.54 5.34
N LEU A 60 1.67 6.60 4.55
CA LEU A 60 0.38 7.25 4.30
C LEU A 60 -0.59 6.33 3.60
N ALA A 61 -0.11 5.50 2.68
CA ALA A 61 -0.93 4.49 2.05
C ALA A 61 -1.46 3.50 3.09
N MET A 62 -0.64 3.05 4.04
CA MET A 62 -1.10 2.19 5.14
C MET A 62 -2.18 2.88 5.99
N VAL A 63 -2.01 4.17 6.30
CA VAL A 63 -3.00 4.95 7.05
C VAL A 63 -4.33 5.05 6.28
N LEU A 64 -4.29 5.31 4.98
CA LEU A 64 -5.50 5.36 4.13
C LEU A 64 -6.19 4.00 4.06
N MET A 65 -5.42 2.91 3.96
CA MET A 65 -5.97 1.55 3.99
C MET A 65 -6.62 1.23 5.34
N ASP A 66 -6.04 1.66 6.45
CA ASP A 66 -6.66 1.49 7.77
C ASP A 66 -7.92 2.32 7.96
N ARG A 67 -7.97 3.53 7.40
CA ARG A 67 -9.20 4.33 7.31
C ARG A 67 -10.27 3.62 6.51
N TYR A 68 -9.92 3.03 5.36
CA TYR A 68 -10.83 2.21 4.55
C TYR A 68 -11.41 1.05 5.37
N VAL A 69 -10.56 0.25 6.03
CA VAL A 69 -11.00 -0.89 6.85
C VAL A 69 -11.89 -0.42 8.01
N CYS A 70 -11.53 0.70 8.66
CA CYS A 70 -12.31 1.26 9.75
C CYS A 70 -13.72 1.67 9.31
N LYS A 71 -13.84 2.30 8.13
CA LYS A 71 -15.11 2.80 7.58
C LYS A 71 -16.00 1.69 7.01
N THR A 72 -15.41 0.71 6.33
CA THR A 72 -16.15 -0.33 5.61
C THR A 72 -16.32 -1.63 6.40
N ARG A 73 -15.48 -1.86 7.41
CA ARG A 73 -15.32 -3.15 8.12
C ARG A 73 -14.91 -4.31 7.21
N ILE A 74 -14.47 -4.02 5.99
CA ILE A 74 -13.95 -5.00 5.04
C ILE A 74 -12.46 -5.20 5.34
N PRO A 75 -12.00 -6.42 5.70
CA PRO A 75 -10.59 -6.65 5.98
C PRO A 75 -9.75 -6.66 4.70
N ILE A 76 -8.44 -6.48 4.87
CA ILE A 76 -7.48 -6.57 3.77
C ILE A 76 -7.21 -8.05 3.48
N THR A 77 -7.48 -8.48 2.26
CA THR A 77 -7.32 -9.87 1.81
C THR A 77 -6.48 -9.93 0.54
N LEU A 78 -5.99 -11.12 0.18
CA LEU A 78 -5.28 -11.35 -1.08
C LEU A 78 -6.11 -11.03 -2.34
N ARG A 79 -7.43 -10.85 -2.22
CA ARG A 79 -8.30 -10.46 -3.34
C ARG A 79 -8.42 -8.95 -3.49
N ASN A 80 -8.28 -8.17 -2.42
CA ASN A 80 -8.49 -6.72 -2.48
C ASN A 80 -7.21 -5.88 -2.30
N VAL A 81 -6.16 -6.47 -1.72
CA VAL A 81 -4.94 -5.77 -1.32
C VAL A 81 -4.24 -5.07 -2.48
N HIS A 82 -4.06 -5.70 -3.65
CA HIS A 82 -3.30 -5.09 -4.76
C HIS A 82 -3.97 -3.83 -5.33
N ARG A 83 -5.30 -3.88 -5.48
CA ARG A 83 -6.11 -2.75 -5.97
C ARG A 83 -6.23 -1.65 -4.92
N LEU A 84 -6.52 -2.02 -3.68
CA LEU A 84 -6.60 -1.06 -2.59
C LEU A 84 -5.25 -0.36 -2.35
N TYR A 85 -4.15 -1.11 -2.41
CA TYR A 85 -2.80 -0.58 -2.19
C TYR A 85 -2.36 0.36 -3.31
N ILE A 86 -2.56 0.02 -4.59
CA ILE A 86 -2.17 0.95 -5.67
C ILE A 86 -2.96 2.25 -5.64
N THR A 87 -4.25 2.18 -5.29
CA THR A 87 -5.08 3.36 -5.10
C THR A 87 -4.60 4.20 -3.92
N ALA A 88 -4.35 3.58 -2.76
CA ALA A 88 -3.83 4.27 -1.59
C ALA A 88 -2.45 4.90 -1.84
N MET A 89 -1.56 4.21 -2.57
CA MET A 89 -0.28 4.77 -2.98
C MET A 89 -0.45 5.95 -3.94
N THR A 90 -1.30 5.83 -4.96
CA THR A 90 -1.58 6.92 -5.92
C THR A 90 -2.05 8.18 -5.19
N LEU A 91 -2.99 8.04 -4.25
CA LEU A 91 -3.42 9.14 -3.39
C LEU A 91 -2.26 9.68 -2.54
N SER A 92 -1.50 8.80 -1.89
CA SER A 92 -0.42 9.21 -0.99
C SER A 92 0.65 10.03 -1.70
N VAL A 93 1.03 9.66 -2.92
CA VAL A 93 2.01 10.43 -3.71
C VAL A 93 1.43 11.79 -4.10
N LYS A 94 0.19 11.86 -4.58
CA LYS A 94 -0.47 13.13 -4.93
C LYS A 94 -0.68 14.07 -3.75
N LEU A 95 -0.86 13.52 -2.55
CA LEU A 95 -1.11 14.28 -1.33
C LEU A 95 0.17 14.84 -0.71
N ARG A 96 1.34 14.33 -1.07
CA ARG A 96 2.60 14.64 -0.37
C ARG A 96 3.71 15.16 -1.23
N ASP A 97 3.89 14.57 -2.40
CA ASP A 97 5.03 14.89 -3.25
C ASP A 97 4.62 16.04 -4.16
N ASP A 98 5.47 17.07 -4.25
CA ASP A 98 5.24 18.22 -5.14
C ASP A 98 5.25 17.82 -6.62
N SER A 99 5.92 16.73 -6.95
CA SER A 99 6.01 16.16 -8.30
C SER A 99 5.50 14.73 -8.29
N TYR A 100 4.50 14.45 -9.12
CA TYR A 100 3.88 13.13 -9.24
C TYR A 100 3.53 12.82 -10.70
N TYR A 101 3.40 11.53 -11.03
CA TYR A 101 3.02 11.08 -12.37
C TYR A 101 1.50 11.02 -12.57
N SER A 102 1.07 10.84 -13.82
CA SER A 102 -0.34 10.68 -14.15
C SER A 102 -0.92 9.37 -13.61
N ASN A 103 -2.25 9.31 -13.44
CA ASN A 103 -2.93 8.06 -13.08
C ASN A 103 -2.67 6.95 -14.09
N ALA A 104 -2.54 7.27 -15.39
CA ALA A 104 -2.21 6.29 -16.41
C ALA A 104 -0.85 5.62 -16.14
N TYR A 105 0.12 6.39 -15.65
CA TYR A 105 1.43 5.86 -15.27
C TYR A 105 1.33 4.96 -14.03
N TYR A 106 0.67 5.42 -12.94
CA TYR A 106 0.49 4.58 -11.74
C TYR A 106 -0.33 3.31 -12.03
N ALA A 107 -1.34 3.40 -12.89
CA ALA A 107 -2.12 2.27 -13.35
C ALA A 107 -1.24 1.23 -14.06
N SER A 108 -0.30 1.68 -14.89
CA SER A 108 0.68 0.79 -15.57
C SER A 108 1.65 0.10 -14.58
N ILE A 109 1.99 0.76 -13.47
CA ILE A 109 2.80 0.16 -12.40
C ILE A 109 2.00 -0.94 -11.70
N GLY A 110 0.76 -0.64 -11.31
CA GLY A 110 -0.12 -1.57 -10.58
C GLY A 110 -0.76 -2.67 -11.43
N GLY A 111 -0.66 -2.58 -12.76
CA GLY A 111 -1.31 -3.54 -13.66
C GLY A 111 -2.84 -3.42 -13.67
N VAL A 112 -3.35 -2.20 -13.51
CA VAL A 112 -4.79 -1.88 -13.58
C VAL A 112 -5.07 -0.97 -14.78
N VAL A 113 -6.31 -0.94 -15.25
CA VAL A 113 -6.71 -0.04 -16.34
C VAL A 113 -6.79 1.39 -15.80
N ASN A 114 -6.33 2.39 -16.57
CA ASN A 114 -6.35 3.79 -16.13
C ASN A 114 -7.75 4.27 -15.71
N ALA A 115 -8.77 3.99 -16.51
CA ALA A 115 -10.15 4.35 -16.19
C ALA A 115 -10.64 3.71 -14.89
N GLU A 116 -10.21 2.47 -14.62
CA GLU A 116 -10.51 1.76 -13.38
C GLU A 116 -9.81 2.40 -12.18
N LEU A 117 -8.51 2.76 -12.31
CA LEU A 117 -7.80 3.45 -11.23
C LEU A 117 -8.43 4.80 -10.89
N ASN A 118 -8.89 5.56 -11.87
CA ASN A 118 -9.61 6.82 -11.65
C ASN A 118 -10.88 6.62 -10.81
N VAL A 119 -11.66 5.58 -11.11
CA VAL A 119 -12.86 5.25 -10.32
C VAL A 119 -12.46 4.84 -8.90
N LEU A 120 -11.49 3.93 -8.77
CA LEU A 120 -11.04 3.48 -7.45
C LEU A 120 -10.49 4.61 -6.59
N GLU A 121 -9.82 5.60 -7.18
CA GLU A 121 -9.33 6.80 -6.49
C GLU A 121 -10.48 7.59 -5.85
N LEU A 122 -11.54 7.86 -6.62
CA LEU A 122 -12.73 8.56 -6.12
C LEU A 122 -13.45 7.75 -5.04
N GLU A 123 -13.63 6.44 -5.28
CA GLU A 123 -14.24 5.53 -4.30
C GLU A 123 -13.48 5.52 -2.97
N LEU A 124 -12.14 5.46 -3.01
CA LEU A 124 -11.35 5.49 -1.78
C LEU A 124 -11.49 6.83 -1.05
N LEU A 125 -11.45 7.95 -1.79
CA LEU A 125 -11.63 9.30 -1.22
C LEU A 125 -12.99 9.46 -0.55
N ASP A 126 -14.07 9.01 -1.19
CA ASP A 126 -15.41 9.07 -0.64
C ASP A 126 -15.57 8.16 0.59
N ILE A 127 -15.02 6.94 0.55
CA ILE A 127 -15.04 6.01 1.69
C ILE A 127 -14.30 6.60 2.89
N VAL A 128 -13.13 7.20 2.70
CA VAL A 128 -12.41 7.88 3.79
C VAL A 128 -12.97 9.26 4.09
N GLN A 129 -14.05 9.67 3.44
CA GLN A 129 -14.74 10.96 3.59
C GLN A 129 -13.77 12.15 3.47
N TRP A 130 -12.81 12.04 2.54
CA TRP A 130 -11.79 13.04 2.29
C TRP A 130 -10.87 13.34 3.49
N PHE A 131 -10.92 12.55 4.57
CA PHE A 131 -9.96 12.60 5.66
C PHE A 131 -8.65 11.97 5.18
N THR A 132 -7.83 12.77 4.49
CA THR A 132 -6.55 12.36 3.90
C THR A 132 -5.34 12.90 4.66
N TRP A 133 -5.51 13.97 5.44
CA TRP A 133 -4.45 14.52 6.29
C TRP A 133 -3.93 13.49 7.31
N VAL A 134 -2.61 13.43 7.51
CA VAL A 134 -1.97 12.57 8.50
C VAL A 134 -1.01 13.43 9.31
N GLU A 135 -1.30 13.57 10.60
CA GLU A 135 -0.43 14.29 11.52
C GLU A 135 0.90 13.58 11.69
N LYS A 136 1.96 14.34 11.98
CA LYS A 136 3.31 13.80 12.20
C LYS A 136 3.34 12.77 13.34
N SER A 137 2.58 13.01 14.41
CA SER A 137 2.41 12.08 15.54
C SER A 137 1.86 10.72 15.10
N VAL A 138 0.86 10.71 14.22
CA VAL A 138 0.26 9.50 13.66
C VAL A 138 1.26 8.79 12.75
N TYR A 139 1.95 9.54 11.88
CA TYR A 139 2.99 9.00 11.01
C TYR A 139 4.10 8.30 11.83
N ASP A 140 4.63 8.96 12.85
CA ASP A 140 5.70 8.43 13.70
C ASP A 140 5.25 7.19 14.48
N ALA A 141 4.01 7.21 15.00
CA ALA A 141 3.44 6.05 15.67
C ALA A 141 3.26 4.86 14.72
N TYR A 142 2.93 5.08 13.44
CA TYR A 142 2.88 4.02 12.44
C TYR A 142 4.26 3.43 12.16
N VAL A 143 5.26 4.28 11.93
CA VAL A 143 6.65 3.84 11.69
C VAL A 143 7.15 3.01 12.86
N ALA A 144 7.06 3.54 14.09
CA ALA A 144 7.51 2.84 15.29
C ALA A 144 6.80 1.49 15.49
N ARG A 145 5.48 1.43 15.21
CA ARG A 145 4.72 0.17 15.29
C ARG A 145 5.19 -0.85 14.25
N LEU A 146 5.41 -0.43 13.02
CA LEU A 146 5.86 -1.31 11.95
C LEU A 146 7.28 -1.83 12.22
N GLU A 147 8.18 -0.96 12.68
CA GLU A 147 9.54 -1.34 13.08
C GLU A 147 9.53 -2.35 14.23
N ALA A 148 8.71 -2.13 15.26
CA ALA A 148 8.59 -3.04 16.40
C ALA A 148 8.04 -4.42 16.00
N LEU A 149 7.15 -4.50 15.01
CA LEU A 149 6.54 -5.76 14.56
C LEU A 149 7.37 -6.50 13.52
N PHE A 150 8.06 -5.78 12.62
CA PHE A 150 8.64 -6.36 11.41
C PHE A 150 10.12 -6.00 11.19
N GLY A 151 10.73 -5.19 12.05
CA GLY A 151 12.12 -4.77 11.91
C GLY A 151 13.10 -5.93 11.82
N ASP A 152 12.92 -6.96 12.65
CA ASP A 152 13.77 -8.16 12.66
C ASP A 152 13.55 -9.07 11.43
N ALA A 153 12.39 -8.98 10.79
CA ALA A 153 12.06 -9.76 9.59
C ALA A 153 12.58 -9.11 8.29
N MET A 154 13.14 -7.88 8.36
CA MET A 154 13.68 -7.21 7.20
C MET A 154 14.95 -7.93 6.68
N PRO A 155 15.10 -8.09 5.35
CA PRO A 155 16.34 -8.60 4.76
C PRO A 155 17.53 -7.75 5.19
N LYS A 156 18.54 -8.38 5.82
CA LYS A 156 19.79 -7.71 6.17
C LYS A 156 20.46 -7.19 4.91
N ARG A 157 20.84 -5.89 4.90
CA ARG A 157 21.65 -5.31 3.83
C ARG A 157 22.98 -6.07 3.78
N LEU A 158 23.21 -6.86 2.74
CA LEU A 158 24.55 -7.37 2.44
C LEU A 158 25.41 -6.15 2.12
N VAL A 159 26.19 -5.68 3.10
CA VAL A 159 27.27 -4.72 2.85
C VAL A 159 28.25 -5.47 1.96
N ALA A 160 28.42 -5.02 0.71
CA ALA A 160 29.50 -5.54 -0.12
C ALA A 160 30.80 -5.32 0.65
N SER A 161 31.49 -6.41 1.01
CA SER A 161 32.80 -6.29 1.65
C SER A 161 33.68 -5.43 0.74
N PRO A 162 34.44 -4.45 1.27
CA PRO A 162 35.34 -3.68 0.44
C PRO A 162 36.28 -4.65 -0.27
N THR A 163 36.22 -4.69 -1.60
CA THR A 163 37.26 -5.31 -2.40
C THR A 163 38.60 -4.68 -2.02
N LYS A 164 39.53 -5.53 -1.59
CA LYS A 164 40.89 -5.16 -1.18
C LYS A 164 41.63 -4.38 -2.25
#